data_AF-A0A960U195-F1
#
_entry.id   AF-A0A960U195-F1
#
_cell.length_a   1.000
_cell.length_b   1.000
_cell.length_c   1.000
_cell.angle_alpha   90.00
_cell.angle_beta   90.00
_cell.angle_gamma   90.00
#
_symmetry.space_group_name_H-M   'P 1'
#
loop_
_entity.id
_entity.type
_entity.pdbx_description
1 polymer ?
#
loop_
_entity_poly.entity_id
_entity_poly.type
_entity_poly.pdbx_seq_one_letter_code
_entity_poly.pdbx_strand_id
1 'polypeptide(L)'
;IVIAHNDDPDMPVESFVDFSSGYFQRVIDQLPKQGARKPWKLYQNFAKDLLALRYGQVEDGVLRFSNPPAGSAASKEMEVA
;
A
#
# COMPACT_ATOMS: atom_id res chain seq x y z
N ILE A 1 -13.73 -6.48 6.18
CA ILE A 1 -12.86 -5.32 5.91
C ILE A 1 -11.41 -5.78 6.04
N VAL A 2 -10.55 -5.35 5.13
CA VAL A 2 -9.11 -5.65 5.20
C VAL A 2 -8.38 -4.32 5.21
N ILE A 3 -7.50 -4.11 6.18
CA ILE A 3 -6.72 -2.88 6.32
C ILE A 3 -5.26 -3.28 6.50
N ALA A 4 -4.35 -2.64 5.76
CA ALA A 4 -2.92 -2.81 5.95
C ALA A 4 -2.44 -1.94 7.13
N HIS A 5 -1.63 -2.50 8.02
CA HIS A 5 -1.08 -1.81 9.19
C HIS A 5 0.44 -1.83 9.15
N ASN A 6 1.07 -0.65 9.25
CA ASN A 6 2.50 -0.56 9.48
C ASN A 6 2.76 -0.49 10.99
N ASP A 7 3.22 -1.59 11.58
CA ASP A 7 3.52 -1.69 13.01
C ASP A 7 4.98 -1.29 13.35
N ASP A 8 5.81 -0.97 12.36
CA ASP A 8 7.20 -0.54 12.54
C ASP A 8 7.27 0.98 12.78
N PRO A 9 7.52 1.45 14.02
CA PRO A 9 7.53 2.87 14.36
C PRO A 9 8.73 3.62 13.75
N ASP A 10 9.81 2.90 13.44
CA ASP A 10 11.06 3.46 12.94
C ASP A 10 11.21 3.26 11.43
N MET A 11 10.12 2.89 10.75
CA MET A 11 10.11 2.61 9.32
C MET A 11 10.56 3.85 8.53
N PRO A 12 11.72 3.82 7.84
CA PRO A 12 12.17 4.98 7.08
C PRO A 12 11.25 5.24 5.90
N VAL A 13 10.99 6.52 5.67
CA VAL A 13 10.13 6.99 4.59
C VAL A 13 11.02 7.51 3.45
N GLU A 14 10.74 7.04 2.24
CA GLU A 14 11.47 7.37 1.02
C GLU A 14 10.53 8.00 -0.02
N SER A 15 11.12 8.72 -0.99
CA SER A 15 10.41 9.17 -2.18
C SER A 15 9.84 7.99 -2.96
N PHE A 16 8.68 8.17 -3.60
CA PHE A 16 8.03 7.10 -4.39
C PHE A 16 8.87 6.59 -5.58
N VAL A 17 9.72 7.46 -6.12
CA VAL A 17 10.60 7.16 -7.25
C VAL A 17 11.99 7.73 -6.95
N ASP A 18 13.03 7.10 -7.53
CA ASP A 18 14.43 7.56 -7.44
C ASP A 18 14.95 8.13 -8.77
N PHE A 19 14.06 8.51 -9.68
CA PHE A 19 14.42 8.94 -11.03
C PHE A 19 15.00 10.36 -11.08
N SER A 20 16.01 10.55 -11.94
CA SER A 20 16.60 11.87 -12.23
C SER A 20 15.90 12.62 -13.37
N SER A 21 14.85 12.05 -13.98
CA SER A 21 14.14 12.66 -15.09
C SER A 21 13.39 13.92 -14.65
N GLY A 22 13.59 15.03 -15.36
CA GLY A 22 12.97 16.31 -15.04
C GLY A 22 11.43 16.30 -15.02
N TYR A 23 10.79 15.33 -15.68
CA TYR A 23 9.33 15.14 -15.60
C TYR A 23 8.86 14.84 -14.17
N PHE A 24 9.52 13.89 -13.49
CA PHE A 24 9.18 13.53 -12.11
C PHE A 24 9.59 14.62 -11.13
N GLN A 25 10.72 15.29 -11.36
CA GLN A 25 11.21 16.36 -10.50
C GLN A 25 10.21 17.53 -10.37
N ARG A 26 9.39 17.80 -11.40
CA ARG A 26 8.37 18.87 -11.33
C ARG A 26 7.26 18.62 -10.30
N VAL A 27 7.02 17.37 -9.96
CA VAL A 27 5.90 16.96 -9.10
C VAL A 27 6.33 16.05 -7.95
N ILE A 28 7.65 15.91 -7.71
CA ILE A 28 8.20 14.95 -6.75
C ILE A 28 7.66 15.17 -5.34
N ASP A 29 7.42 16.43 -4.95
CA ASP A 29 6.88 16.82 -3.65
C ASP A 29 5.37 16.57 -3.51
N GLN A 30 4.67 16.30 -4.62
CA GLN A 30 3.23 16.00 -4.64
C GLN A 30 2.96 14.49 -4.67
N LEU A 31 3.98 13.68 -4.94
CA LEU A 31 3.83 12.23 -4.95
C LEU A 31 3.69 11.69 -3.51
N PRO A 32 2.96 10.57 -3.34
CA PRO A 32 2.96 9.87 -2.06
C PRO A 32 4.38 9.46 -1.68
N LYS A 33 4.63 9.17 -0.41
CA LYS A 33 5.89 8.58 0.03
C LYS A 33 5.73 7.07 0.18
N GLN A 34 6.84 6.33 0.17
CA GLN A 34 6.85 4.88 0.38
C GLN A 34 7.76 4.50 1.56
N GLY A 35 7.68 3.25 2.01
CA GLY A 35 8.63 2.73 2.98
C GLY A 35 9.91 2.24 2.32
N ALA A 36 11.02 2.25 3.07
CA ALA A 36 12.31 1.71 2.62
C ALA A 36 12.38 0.17 2.50
N ARG A 37 11.36 -0.57 2.95
CA ARG A 37 11.35 -2.03 3.13
C ARG A 37 9.99 -2.61 2.76
N LYS A 38 9.97 -3.92 2.43
CA LYS A 38 8.74 -4.67 2.16
C LYS A 38 7.81 -4.69 3.39
N PRO A 39 6.48 -4.76 3.19
CA PRO A 39 5.77 -4.70 1.91
C PRO A 39 5.52 -3.27 1.40
N TRP A 40 5.98 -2.26 2.13
CA TRP A 40 5.75 -0.83 1.84
C TRP A 40 6.63 -0.23 0.76
N LYS A 41 7.47 -1.04 0.11
CA LYS A 41 8.42 -0.62 -0.94
C LYS A 41 8.05 -1.24 -2.28
N LEU A 42 7.91 -0.39 -3.30
CA LEU A 42 7.81 -0.81 -4.69
C LEU A 42 9.20 -0.80 -5.32
N TYR A 43 9.64 -1.92 -5.89
CA TYR A 43 11.03 -2.03 -6.39
C TYR A 43 11.22 -1.53 -7.82
N GLN A 44 10.13 -1.24 -8.53
CA GLN A 44 10.16 -0.91 -9.97
C GLN A 44 10.98 -1.95 -10.76
N ASN A 45 10.96 -3.19 -10.29
CA ASN A 45 11.79 -4.26 -10.79
C ASN A 45 10.90 -5.49 -10.92
N PHE A 46 10.60 -5.83 -12.17
CA PHE A 46 9.63 -6.85 -12.49
C PHE A 46 9.89 -8.18 -11.76
N ALA A 47 11.13 -8.63 -11.67
CA ALA A 47 11.45 -9.90 -11.01
C ALA A 47 11.18 -9.84 -9.49
N LYS A 48 11.58 -8.76 -8.83
CA LYS A 48 11.33 -8.54 -7.39
C LYS A 48 9.84 -8.38 -7.11
N ASP A 49 9.14 -7.65 -7.96
CA ASP A 49 7.71 -7.38 -7.82
C ASP A 49 6.89 -8.65 -8.12
N LEU A 50 7.31 -9.49 -9.07
CA LEU A 50 6.69 -10.80 -9.33
C LEU A 50 6.83 -11.71 -8.11
N LEU A 51 8.02 -11.77 -7.50
CA LEU A 51 8.23 -12.57 -6.28
C LEU A 51 7.35 -12.07 -5.13
N ALA A 52 7.25 -10.75 -4.95
CA ALA A 52 6.45 -10.16 -3.87
C ALA A 52 4.94 -10.31 -4.09
N LEU A 53 4.44 -10.03 -5.30
CA LEU A 53 3.00 -9.92 -5.57
C LEU A 53 2.37 -11.25 -5.99
N ARG A 54 3.10 -12.13 -6.68
CA ARG A 54 2.56 -13.41 -7.17
C ARG A 54 2.84 -14.57 -6.24
N TYR A 55 4.00 -14.55 -5.59
CA TYR A 55 4.49 -15.67 -4.78
C TYR A 55 4.65 -15.31 -3.30
N GLY A 56 4.47 -14.04 -2.93
CA GLY A 56 4.44 -13.61 -1.54
C GLY A 56 3.21 -14.14 -0.80
N GLN A 57 3.36 -14.38 0.50
CA GLN A 57 2.24 -14.78 1.34
C GLN A 57 1.35 -13.57 1.61
N VAL A 58 0.03 -13.78 1.52
CA VAL A 58 -0.97 -12.78 1.91
C VAL A 58 -1.08 -12.68 3.44
N GLU A 59 -0.84 -13.79 4.14
CA GLU A 59 -0.84 -13.88 5.61
C GLU A 59 0.55 -13.54 6.17
N ASP A 60 1.09 -12.38 5.80
CA ASP A 60 2.41 -11.90 6.23
C ASP A 60 2.37 -11.08 7.54
N GLY A 61 1.19 -10.95 8.15
CA GLY A 61 0.96 -10.18 9.37
C GLY A 61 0.71 -8.68 9.15
N VAL A 62 0.83 -8.18 7.91
CA VAL A 62 0.60 -6.75 7.60
C VAL A 62 -0.87 -6.46 7.35
N LEU A 63 -1.58 -7.38 6.70
CA LEU A 63 -3.02 -7.25 6.47
C LEU A 63 -3.81 -7.72 7.70
N ARG A 64 -4.66 -6.85 8.23
CA ARG A 64 -5.59 -7.16 9.32
C ARG A 64 -7.01 -7.29 8.78
N PHE A 65 -7.59 -8.48 8.96
CA PHE A 65 -8.95 -8.81 8.55
C PHE A 65 -9.91 -8.61 9.71
N SER A 66 -11.02 -7.91 9.47
CA SER A 66 -12.06 -7.68 10.47
C SER A 66 -13.46 -7.81 9.86
N ASN A 67 -14.44 -8.16 10.70
CA ASN A 67 -15.83 -8.11 10.27
C ASN A 67 -16.24 -6.65 10.07
N PRO A 68 -16.99 -6.31 9.00
CA PRO A 68 -17.55 -4.97 8.88
C PRO A 68 -18.40 -4.60 10.10
N PRO A 69 -18.47 -3.31 10.48
CA PRO A 69 -19.32 -2.87 11.57
C PRO A 69 -20.77 -3.23 11.27
N ALA A 70 -21.53 -3.60 12.30
CA ALA A 70 -22.89 -4.16 12.18
C ALA A 70 -23.91 -3.26 11.45
N GLY A 71 -23.59 -2.01 11.12
CA GLY A 71 -24.41 -1.09 10.32
C GLY A 71 -24.04 -0.98 8.84
N SER A 72 -22.92 -1.54 8.38
CA SER A 72 -22.43 -1.33 7.00
C SER A 72 -23.28 -2.01 5.92
N ALA A 73 -24.14 -2.96 6.28
CA ALA A 73 -25.04 -3.63 5.34
C ALA A 73 -26.30 -2.79 5.02
N ALA A 74 -26.82 -2.04 6.00
CA ALA A 74 -28.04 -1.25 5.86
C ALA A 74 -27.86 -0.02 4.95
N SER A 75 -26.65 0.56 4.93
CA SER A 75 -26.33 1.70 4.06
C SER A 75 -26.32 1.34 2.57
N LYS A 76 -26.04 0.07 2.26
CA LYS A 76 -25.91 -0.41 0.88
C LYS A 76 -27.26 -0.63 0.19
N GLU A 77 -28.34 -0.81 0.95
CA GLU A 77 -29.70 -0.97 0.42
C GLU A 77 -30.39 0.36 0.13
N MET A 78 -29.98 1.44 0.79
CA MET A 78 -30.59 2.77 0.67
C MET A 78 -29.93 3.65 -0.42
N GLU A 79 -28.74 3.31 -0.89
CA GLU A 79 -28.05 3.98 -2.02
C GLU A 79 -28.50 3.45 -3.40
N VAL A 80 -29.20 2.31 -3.43
CA VAL A 80 -29.65 1.64 -4.66
C VAL A 80 -31.14 1.92 -4.96
N ALA A 81 -31.82 2.71 -4.11
CA ALA A 81 -33.21 3.14 -4.24
C ALA A 81 -33.30 4.63 -4.61
#